data_AF-W1YAS1-F1
#
_entry.id   AF-W1YAS1-F1
#
_cell.length_a   1.000
_cell.length_b   1.000
_cell.length_c   1.000
_cell.angle_alpha   90.00
_cell.angle_beta   90.00
_cell.angle_gamma   90.00
#
_symmetry.space_group_name_H-M   'P 1'
#
loop_
_entity.id
_entity.type
_entity.pdbx_description
1 polymer ?
#
loop_
_entity_poly.entity_id
_entity_poly.type
_entity_poly.pdbx_seq_one_letter_code
_entity_poly.pdbx_strand_id
1 'polypeptide(L)'
;YDSEVVYHSIQEDLVKQGVIYTDIETALHEHEEIVKKYWMTLIPPTDHKWAALHGAVWSGGSFVYVPAGVQVEIPLQSYFR
;
A
#
# COMPACT_ATOMS: atom_id res chain seq x y z
N TYR A 1 15.00 15.05 14.57
CA TYR A 1 14.12 16.09 15.15
C TYR A 1 13.55 16.99 14.06
N ASP A 2 14.32 17.36 13.03
CA ASP A 2 13.78 18.04 11.82
C ASP A 2 13.02 17.08 10.88
N SER A 3 13.37 15.79 10.92
CA SER A 3 12.84 14.79 10.00
C SER A 3 11.37 14.43 10.21
N GLU A 4 10.84 14.50 11.43
CA GLU A 4 9.44 14.11 11.71
C GLU A 4 8.43 15.12 11.15
N VAL A 5 8.72 16.42 11.28
CA VAL A 5 7.84 17.48 10.77
C VAL A 5 7.78 17.44 9.25
N VAL A 6 8.93 17.25 8.61
CA VAL A 6 9.02 17.11 7.14
C VAL A 6 8.33 15.83 6.65
N TYR A 7 8.48 14.71 7.37
CA TYR A 7 7.79 13.47 7.01
C TYR A 7 6.26 13.63 7.11
N HIS A 8 5.79 14.28 8.16
CA HIS A 8 4.37 14.51 8.39
C HIS A 8 3.76 15.43 7.32
N SER A 9 4.45 16.52 6.95
CA SER A 9 3.96 17.43 5.91
C SER A 9 3.91 16.76 4.53
N ILE A 10 4.91 15.94 4.20
CA ILE A 10 4.93 15.16 2.96
C ILE A 10 3.75 14.16 2.94
N GLN A 11 3.49 13.50 4.07
CA GLN A 11 2.39 12.55 4.18
C GLN A 11 1.03 13.23 3.98
N GLU A 12 0.82 14.42 4.57
CA GLU A 12 -0.40 15.22 4.34
C GLU A 12 -0.57 15.59 2.86
N ASP A 13 0.50 16.01 2.18
CA ASP A 13 0.42 16.43 0.79
C ASP A 13 0.13 15.27 -0.17
N LEU A 14 0.61 14.07 0.15
CA LEU A 14 0.26 12.84 -0.56
C LEU A 14 -1.22 12.49 -0.36
N VAL A 15 -1.72 12.59 0.87
CA VAL A 15 -3.14 12.34 1.19
C VAL A 15 -4.04 13.34 0.48
N LYS A 16 -3.67 14.61 0.39
CA LYS A 16 -4.41 15.64 -0.39
C LYS A 16 -4.51 15.31 -1.88
N GLN A 17 -3.51 14.60 -2.43
CA GLN A 17 -3.51 14.13 -3.82
C GLN A 17 -4.31 12.83 -4.00
N GLY A 18 -4.86 12.26 -2.93
CA GLY A 18 -5.57 10.98 -2.96
C GLY A 18 -4.66 9.77 -3.02
N VAL A 19 -3.35 9.94 -2.78
CA VAL A 19 -2.42 8.82 -2.66
C VAL A 19 -2.69 8.11 -1.34
N ILE A 20 -2.84 6.78 -1.43
CA ILE A 20 -3.00 5.94 -0.25
C ILE A 20 -1.64 5.28 0.00
N TYR A 21 -1.09 5.49 1.18
CA TYR A 21 0.08 4.77 1.65
C TYR A 21 -0.11 4.36 3.11
N THR A 22 -0.42 3.09 3.32
CA THR A 22 -0.75 2.52 4.63
C THR A 22 -0.40 1.03 4.69
N ASP A 23 -0.63 0.36 5.82
CA ASP A 23 -0.50 -1.09 5.94
C ASP A 23 -1.70 -1.83 5.29
N ILE A 24 -1.52 -3.11 5.00
CA ILE A 24 -2.55 -3.90 4.30
C ILE A 24 -3.82 -4.10 5.15
N GLU A 25 -3.73 -4.12 6.47
CA GLU A 25 -4.89 -4.31 7.36
C GLU A 25 -5.78 -3.06 7.32
N THR A 26 -5.18 -1.88 7.49
CA THR A 26 -5.86 -0.59 7.34
C THR A 26 -6.46 -0.45 5.94
N ALA A 27 -5.71 -0.79 4.89
CA ALA A 27 -6.21 -0.71 3.52
C ALA A 27 -7.40 -1.64 3.25
N LEU A 28 -7.43 -2.85 3.83
CA LEU A 28 -8.57 -3.77 3.72
C LEU A 28 -9.83 -3.19 4.36
N HIS A 29 -9.70 -2.47 5.47
CA HIS A 29 -10.84 -1.88 6.18
C HIS A 29 -11.33 -0.57 5.54
N GLU A 30 -10.41 0.32 5.16
CA GLU A 30 -10.76 1.67 4.68
C GLU A 30 -10.89 1.78 3.15
N HIS A 31 -10.29 0.83 2.42
CA HIS A 31 -10.17 0.87 0.96
C HIS A 31 -10.47 -0.48 0.30
N GLU A 32 -11.39 -1.27 0.89
CA GLU A 32 -11.74 -2.64 0.48
C GLU A 32 -11.92 -2.79 -1.04
N GLU A 33 -12.69 -1.89 -1.67
CA GLU A 33 -13.00 -1.96 -3.10
C GLU A 33 -11.75 -1.89 -3.99
N ILE A 34 -10.77 -1.07 -3.61
CA ILE A 34 -9.51 -0.94 -4.35
C ILE A 34 -8.65 -2.17 -4.10
N VAL A 35 -8.54 -2.61 -2.83
CA VAL A 35 -7.77 -3.81 -2.48
C VAL A 35 -8.32 -5.01 -3.23
N LYS A 36 -9.62 -5.27 -3.15
CA LYS A 36 -10.29 -6.40 -3.81
C LYS A 36 -10.11 -6.40 -5.33
N LYS A 37 -10.06 -5.22 -5.95
CA LYS A 37 -9.83 -5.07 -7.40
C LYS A 37 -8.43 -5.54 -7.83
N TYR A 38 -7.41 -5.35 -6.99
CA TYR A 38 -6.01 -5.60 -7.37
C TYR A 38 -5.36 -6.78 -6.65
N TRP A 39 -5.87 -7.15 -5.47
CA TRP A 39 -5.31 -8.20 -4.62
C TRP A 39 -5.25 -9.54 -5.37
N MET A 40 -4.05 -10.14 -5.38
CA MET A 40 -3.77 -11.43 -6.00
C MET A 40 -4.25 -11.60 -7.46
N THR A 41 -4.39 -10.49 -8.20
CA THR A 41 -4.75 -10.54 -9.62
C THR A 41 -3.54 -10.82 -10.52
N LEU A 42 -2.38 -10.25 -10.17
CA LEU A 42 -1.13 -10.46 -10.89
C LEU A 42 -0.42 -11.75 -10.49
N ILE A 43 -0.46 -12.10 -9.20
CA ILE A 43 0.08 -13.35 -8.65
C ILE A 43 -1.10 -14.10 -8.00
N PRO A 44 -1.81 -14.96 -8.76
CA PRO A 44 -2.95 -15.69 -8.25
C PRO A 44 -2.57 -16.74 -7.20
N PRO A 45 -3.49 -17.14 -6.30
CA PRO A 45 -3.24 -18.22 -5.35
C PRO A 45 -2.89 -19.56 -6.02
N THR A 46 -3.30 -19.75 -7.27
CA THR A 46 -3.06 -20.97 -8.06
C THR A 46 -1.70 -21.03 -8.74
N ASP A 47 -0.89 -19.97 -8.67
CA ASP A 47 0.39 -19.88 -9.37
C ASP A 47 1.40 -20.91 -8.82
N HIS A 48 1.69 -20.85 -7.51
CA HIS A 48 2.52 -21.83 -6.83
C HIS A 48 2.22 -21.93 -5.34
N LYS A 49 2.74 -22.97 -4.68
CA LYS A 49 2.47 -23.24 -3.25
C LYS A 49 2.72 -22.05 -2.31
N TRP A 50 3.73 -21.23 -2.58
CA TRP A 50 4.01 -20.04 -1.77
C TRP A 50 3.03 -18.88 -2.02
N ALA A 51 2.48 -18.73 -3.23
CA ALA A 51 1.44 -17.76 -3.52
C ALA A 51 0.13 -18.16 -2.84
N ALA A 52 -0.21 -19.46 -2.88
CA ALA A 52 -1.32 -20.02 -2.12
C ALA A 52 -1.17 -19.76 -0.61
N LEU A 53 0.03 -20.01 -0.07
CA LEU A 53 0.33 -19.75 1.34
C LEU A 53 0.19 -18.26 1.68
N HIS A 54 0.77 -17.37 0.86
CA HIS A 54 0.66 -15.92 1.06
C HIS A 54 -0.81 -15.45 1.07
N GLY A 55 -1.62 -15.93 0.13
CA GLY A 55 -3.05 -15.58 0.08
C GLY A 55 -3.87 -16.11 1.26
N ALA A 56 -3.46 -17.22 1.87
CA ALA A 56 -4.17 -17.84 2.98
C ALA A 56 -3.77 -17.26 4.35
N VAL A 57 -2.51 -16.88 4.54
CA VAL A 57 -1.95 -16.51 5.85
C VAL A 57 -1.09 -15.25 5.82
N TRP A 58 -1.42 -14.26 4.97
CA TRP A 58 -0.68 -12.99 4.95
C TRP A 58 -0.56 -12.43 6.38
N SER A 59 0.62 -11.89 6.71
CA SER A 59 0.92 -11.42 8.07
C SER A 59 1.43 -9.97 8.08
N GLY A 60 1.15 -9.23 7.02
CA GLY A 60 1.50 -7.82 6.88
C GLY A 60 1.90 -7.45 5.46
N GLY A 61 2.27 -6.19 5.29
CA GLY A 61 2.67 -5.61 4.02
C GLY A 61 2.31 -4.14 3.94
N SER A 62 2.82 -3.46 2.93
CA SER A 62 2.44 -2.08 2.62
C SER A 62 1.51 -2.06 1.43
N PHE A 63 0.47 -1.23 1.53
CA PHE A 63 -0.44 -0.93 0.44
C PHE A 63 -0.17 0.49 -0.06
N VAL A 64 0.08 0.58 -1.38
CA VAL A 64 0.30 1.85 -2.08
C VAL A 64 -0.66 1.92 -3.25
N TYR A 65 -1.44 2.99 -3.30
CA TYR A 65 -2.29 3.31 -4.45
C TYR A 65 -2.07 4.76 -4.87
N VAL A 66 -1.76 4.96 -6.15
CA VAL A 66 -1.62 6.28 -6.78
C VAL A 66 -2.77 6.45 -7.78
N PRO A 67 -3.66 7.44 -7.60
CA PRO A 67 -4.74 7.69 -8.54
C PRO A 67 -4.25 8.01 -9.95
N ALA A 68 -5.08 7.72 -10.95
CA ALA A 68 -4.76 8.04 -12.33
C ALA A 68 -4.52 9.55 -12.51
N GLY A 69 -3.41 9.91 -13.17
CA GLY A 69 -3.04 11.31 -13.40
C GLY A 69 -2.29 11.98 -12.24
N VAL A 70 -2.09 11.29 -11.11
CA VAL A 70 -1.26 11.78 -10.00
C VAL A 70 0.19 11.32 -10.21
N GLN A 71 1.13 12.24 -10.08
CA GLN A 71 2.56 11.97 -10.10
C GLN A 71 3.15 12.21 -8.72
N VAL A 72 3.71 11.17 -8.12
CA VAL A 72 4.39 11.26 -6.83
C VAL A 72 5.86 11.63 -7.05
N GLU A 73 6.27 12.83 -6.65
CA GLU A 73 7.63 13.36 -6.88
C GLU A 73 8.65 12.90 -5.82
N ILE A 74 8.17 12.42 -4.68
CA ILE A 74 8.99 12.04 -3.53
C ILE A 74 8.99 10.51 -3.41
N PRO A 75 10.15 9.86 -3.18
CA PRO A 75 10.18 8.41 -3.04
C PRO A 75 9.37 7.92 -1.84
N LEU A 76 8.48 6.95 -2.08
CA LEU A 76 7.82 6.21 -1.01
C LEU A 76 8.77 5.13 -0.50
N GLN A 77 9.02 5.11 0.80
CA GLN A 77 9.92 4.15 1.43
C GLN A 77 9.23 3.38 2.53
N SER A 78 9.03 2.08 2.28
CA SER A 78 8.61 1.12 3.31
C SER A 78 9.83 0.37 3.82
N TYR A 79 9.93 0.22 5.14
CA TYR A 79 11.02 -0.51 5.77
C TYR A 79 10.47 -1.77 6.44
N PHE A 80 10.88 -2.93 5.92
CA PHE A 80 10.52 -4.24 6.45
C PHE A 80 11.75 -4.85 7.14
N ARG A 81 11.57 -5.42 8.34
CA ARG A 81 12.60 -6.16 9.08
C ARG A 81 12.22 -7.61 9.21
#